data_AF-A0A2M8LHA0-F1
#
_entry.id   AF-A0A2M8LHA0-F1
#
_cell.length_a   1.000
_cell.length_b   1.000
_cell.length_c   1.000
_cell.angle_alpha   90.00
_cell.angle_beta   90.00
_cell.angle_gamma   90.00
#
_symmetry.space_group_name_H-M   'P 1'
#
loop_
_entity.id
_entity.type
_entity.pdbx_description
1 polymer ?
#
loop_
_entity_poly.entity_id
_entity_poly.type
_entity_poly.pdbx_seq_one_letter_code
_entity_poly.pdbx_strand_id
1 'polypeptide(L)'
;MESRLCELAVEALFPRFCVACTREGFLLCQTCLDHWTPVAPQVSCAFCGRGGSPRTCADCQEEVYLDGLSYFVPYGNALFRELLTSWKYHGDRSVEAVFKKSLR
;
A
#
# COMPACT_ATOMS: atom_id res chain seq x y z
N MET A 1 8.26 31.64 -16.89
CA MET A 1 6.82 31.96 -16.82
C MET A 1 5.99 30.96 -17.62
N GLU A 2 6.48 30.45 -18.75
CA GLU A 2 5.82 29.39 -19.56
C GLU A 2 5.57 28.08 -18.78
N SER A 3 6.41 27.73 -17.79
CA SER A 3 6.29 26.46 -17.04
C SER A 3 5.02 26.35 -16.19
N ARG A 4 4.59 27.42 -15.53
CA ARG A 4 3.43 27.43 -14.61
C ARG A 4 2.10 27.20 -15.34
N LEU A 5 1.96 27.74 -16.55
CA LEU A 5 0.74 27.56 -17.36
C LEU A 5 0.63 26.12 -17.87
N CYS A 6 1.75 25.53 -18.28
CA CYS A 6 1.78 24.12 -18.67
C CYS A 6 1.47 23.19 -17.48
N GLU A 7 2.02 23.47 -16.29
CA GLU A 7 1.68 22.74 -15.06
C GLU A 7 0.18 22.80 -14.75
N LEU A 8 -0.41 23.99 -14.76
CA LEU A 8 -1.85 24.19 -14.52
C LEU A 8 -2.72 23.47 -15.58
N ALA A 9 -2.29 23.48 -16.84
CA ALA A 9 -3.00 22.77 -17.90
C ALA A 9 -2.96 21.25 -17.71
N VAL A 10 -1.81 20.71 -17.27
CA VAL A 10 -1.68 19.28 -16.95
C VAL A 10 -2.56 18.91 -15.76
N GLU A 11 -2.57 19.71 -14.70
CA GLU A 11 -3.43 19.48 -13.52
C GLU A 11 -4.92 19.54 -13.89
N ALA A 12 -5.32 20.44 -14.80
CA ALA A 12 -6.70 20.55 -15.26
C ALA A 12 -7.13 19.41 -16.21
N LEU A 13 -6.23 18.94 -17.08
CA LEU A 13 -6.52 17.85 -18.03
C LEU A 13 -6.40 16.46 -17.39
N PHE A 14 -5.53 16.32 -16.40
CA PHE A 14 -5.25 15.06 -15.69
C PHE A 14 -5.35 15.27 -14.17
N PRO A 15 -6.53 15.66 -13.66
CA PRO A 15 -6.72 15.87 -12.24
C PRO A 15 -6.48 14.57 -11.49
N ARG A 16 -5.76 14.68 -10.36
CA ARG A 16 -5.53 13.56 -9.44
C ARG A 16 -6.66 13.51 -8.44
N PHE A 17 -7.17 12.32 -8.15
CA PHE A 17 -8.20 12.13 -7.15
C PHE A 17 -7.71 11.20 -6.04
N CYS A 18 -8.14 11.49 -4.82
CA CYS A 18 -7.84 10.65 -3.67
C CYS A 18 -8.50 9.29 -3.85
N VAL A 19 -7.72 8.22 -3.81
CA VAL A 19 -8.22 6.84 -3.98
C VAL A 19 -9.23 6.43 -2.89
N ALA A 20 -9.25 7.13 -1.75
CA ALA A 20 -10.11 6.83 -0.63
C ALA A 20 -11.41 7.67 -0.58
N CYS A 21 -11.33 8.96 -0.93
CA CYS A 21 -12.43 9.91 -0.73
C CYS A 21 -12.76 10.78 -1.95
N THR A 22 -12.13 10.50 -3.09
CA THR A 22 -12.33 11.17 -4.38
C THR A 22 -12.11 12.69 -4.38
N ARG A 23 -11.51 13.26 -3.32
CA ARG A 23 -11.08 14.67 -3.29
C ARG A 23 -9.98 14.89 -4.33
N GLU A 24 -10.12 15.95 -5.12
CA GLU A 24 -9.13 16.36 -6.12
C GLU A 24 -7.82 16.87 -5.50
N GLY A 25 -6.72 16.74 -6.24
CA GLY A 25 -5.40 17.33 -5.97
C GLY A 25 -4.37 16.36 -5.39
N PHE A 26 -4.79 15.25 -4.79
CA PHE A 26 -3.88 14.31 -4.11
C PHE A 26 -4.30 12.87 -4.35
N LEU A 27 -3.35 11.96 -4.59
CA LEU A 27 -3.64 10.53 -4.70
C LEU A 27 -4.09 9.91 -3.36
N LEU A 28 -3.57 10.42 -2.23
CA LEU A 28 -4.15 10.24 -0.91
C LEU A 28 -4.08 11.57 -0.17
N CYS A 29 -5.24 12.15 0.17
CA CYS A 29 -5.28 13.44 0.86
C CYS A 29 -4.84 13.30 2.33
N GLN A 30 -4.39 14.41 2.93
CA GLN A 30 -3.92 14.42 4.33
C GLN A 30 -4.96 13.86 5.30
N THR A 31 -6.25 14.21 5.14
CA THR A 31 -7.33 13.68 5.96
C THR A 31 -7.43 12.15 5.90
N CYS A 32 -7.29 11.55 4.71
CA CYS A 32 -7.30 10.09 4.56
C CYS A 32 -6.01 9.44 5.08
N LEU A 33 -4.87 10.13 4.93
CA LEU A 33 -3.61 9.69 5.51
C LEU A 33 -3.66 9.70 7.05
N ASP A 34 -4.27 10.71 7.66
CA ASP A 34 -4.39 10.82 9.12
C ASP A 34 -5.25 9.69 9.69
N HIS A 35 -6.35 9.36 9.01
CA HIS A 35 -7.22 8.23 9.36
C HIS A 35 -6.70 6.86 8.88
N TRP A 36 -5.60 6.81 8.12
CA TRP A 36 -5.01 5.55 7.68
C TRP A 36 -4.52 4.75 8.89
N THR A 37 -5.14 3.60 9.11
CA THR A 37 -4.73 2.62 10.11
C THR A 37 -4.42 1.32 9.38
N PRO A 38 -3.15 0.89 9.28
CA PRO A 38 -2.81 -0.37 8.64
C PRO A 38 -3.46 -1.52 9.41
N VAL A 39 -4.09 -2.45 8.67
CA VAL A 39 -4.61 -3.68 9.26
C VAL A 39 -3.42 -4.57 9.61
N ALA A 40 -3.27 -4.89 10.89
CA ALA A 40 -2.20 -5.76 11.35
C ALA A 40 -2.22 -7.09 10.59
N PRO A 41 -1.06 -7.60 10.14
CA PRO A 41 -0.99 -8.87 9.46
C PRO A 41 -1.49 -9.99 10.37
N GLN A 42 -2.23 -10.93 9.79
CA GLN A 42 -2.58 -12.16 10.49
C GLN A 42 -1.36 -13.05 10.52
N VAL A 43 -0.88 -13.32 11.73
CA VAL A 43 0.30 -14.14 11.96
C VAL A 43 -0.07 -15.61 11.80
N SER A 44 0.27 -16.19 10.65
CA SER A 44 -0.05 -17.58 10.31
C SER A 44 0.99 -18.22 9.38
N CYS A 45 1.04 -19.55 9.39
CA CYS A 45 1.81 -20.35 8.44
C CYS A 45 1.27 -20.11 7.02
N ALA A 46 2.14 -19.77 6.07
CA ALA A 46 1.77 -19.46 4.69
C ALA A 46 1.15 -20.63 3.91
N PHE A 47 1.33 -21.87 4.38
CA PHE A 47 0.92 -23.08 3.67
C PHE A 47 -0.38 -23.67 4.20
N CYS A 48 -0.50 -23.81 5.53
CA CYS A 48 -1.65 -24.44 6.17
C CYS A 48 -2.55 -23.44 6.93
N GLY A 49 -2.14 -22.17 7.06
CA GLY A 49 -2.91 -21.13 7.76
C GLY A 49 -2.91 -21.25 9.29
N ARG A 50 -2.14 -22.18 9.89
CA ARG A 50 -2.02 -22.31 11.35
C ARG A 50 -1.55 -20.99 11.96
N GLY A 51 -2.36 -20.41 12.86
CA GLY A 51 -2.05 -19.14 13.51
C GLY A 51 -0.93 -19.24 14.56
N GLY A 52 -0.42 -18.08 14.97
CA GLY A 52 0.46 -17.93 16.14
C GLY A 52 1.94 -17.69 15.84
N SER A 53 2.39 -17.95 14.60
CA SER A 53 3.76 -17.60 14.15
C SER A 53 3.77 -17.22 12.67
N PRO A 54 4.62 -16.26 12.23
CA PRO A 54 4.82 -15.98 10.82
C PRO A 54 5.74 -17.00 10.16
N ARG A 55 6.35 -17.90 10.96
CA ARG A 55 7.20 -18.97 10.46
C ARG A 55 6.34 -20.11 9.94
N THR A 56 6.90 -20.86 9.00
CA THR A 56 6.37 -22.14 8.56
C THR A 56 6.31 -23.09 9.76
N CYS A 57 5.16 -23.73 9.97
CA CYS A 57 4.99 -24.66 11.07
C CYS A 57 5.80 -25.94 10.85
N ALA A 58 6.11 -26.66 11.93
CA ALA A 58 6.90 -27.90 11.88
C ALA A 58 6.34 -28.89 10.83
N ASP A 59 5.02 -29.08 10.79
CA ASP A 59 4.37 -29.99 9.84
C ASP A 59 4.59 -29.62 8.36
N CYS A 60 4.73 -28.32 8.04
CA CYS A 60 4.89 -27.87 6.66
C CYS A 60 6.37 -27.74 6.28
N GLN A 61 7.28 -27.64 7.25
CA GLN A 61 8.69 -27.34 7.03
C GLN A 61 9.44 -28.47 6.30
N GLU A 62 8.94 -29.70 6.37
CA GLU A 62 9.55 -30.86 5.68
C GLU A 62 9.37 -30.81 4.16
N GLU A 63 8.30 -30.17 3.67
CA GLU A 63 7.88 -30.18 2.26
C GLU A 63 8.19 -28.87 1.52
N VAL A 64 8.66 -27.84 2.24
CA VAL A 64 8.81 -26.48 1.70
C VAL A 64 10.11 -25.82 2.15
N TYR A 65 10.63 -24.92 1.31
CA TYR A 65 11.88 -24.19 1.59
C TYR A 65 11.67 -22.80 2.19
N LEU A 66 10.42 -22.32 2.26
CA LEU A 66 10.14 -20.99 2.79
C LEU A 66 10.08 -21.06 4.32
N ASP A 67 10.95 -20.32 5.01
CA ASP A 67 10.98 -20.28 6.49
C ASP A 67 9.75 -19.62 7.12
N GLY A 68 9.05 -18.78 6.36
CA GLY A 68 7.92 -18.01 6.85
C GLY A 68 7.53 -16.89 5.90
N LEU A 69 6.40 -16.25 6.20
CA LEU A 69 5.88 -15.11 5.47
C LEU A 69 5.42 -14.04 6.45
N SER A 70 5.91 -12.82 6.24
CA SER A 70 5.39 -11.63 6.91
C SER A 70 5.04 -10.58 5.86
N TYR A 71 4.09 -9.72 6.20
CA TYR A 71 3.65 -8.63 5.35
C TYR A 71 3.18 -7.47 6.23
N PHE A 72 3.24 -6.24 5.72
CA PHE A 72 2.80 -5.06 6.48
C PHE A 72 1.31 -4.79 6.30
N VAL A 73 0.86 -4.83 5.04
CA VAL A 73 -0.53 -4.63 4.66
C VAL A 73 -0.92 -5.77 3.73
N PRO A 74 -2.06 -6.45 3.97
CA PRO A 74 -2.49 -7.52 3.09
C PRO A 74 -2.73 -6.96 1.68
N TYR A 75 -2.18 -7.61 0.66
CA TYR A 75 -2.37 -7.21 -0.73
C TYR A 75 -3.86 -7.21 -1.17
N GLY A 76 -4.72 -7.90 -0.40
CA GLY A 76 -6.18 -7.85 -0.52
C GLY A 76 -6.80 -6.46 -0.25
N ASN A 77 -6.10 -5.55 0.42
CA ASN A 77 -6.56 -4.18 0.63
C ASN A 77 -6.50 -3.41 -0.70
N ALA A 78 -7.67 -3.14 -1.29
CA ALA A 78 -7.80 -2.49 -2.59
C ALA A 78 -7.13 -1.10 -2.63
N LEU A 79 -7.33 -0.30 -1.58
CA LEU A 79 -6.74 1.04 -1.45
C LEU A 79 -5.21 0.94 -1.45
N PHE A 80 -4.63 0.06 -0.63
CA PHE A 80 -3.18 -0.12 -0.59
C PHE A 80 -2.62 -0.65 -1.90
N ARG A 81 -3.35 -1.54 -2.58
CA ARG A 81 -2.96 -2.07 -3.89
C ARG A 81 -2.87 -0.96 -4.95
N GLU A 82 -3.81 -0.03 -4.94
CA GLU A 82 -3.82 1.11 -5.85
C GLU A 82 -2.63 2.05 -5.58
N LEU A 83 -2.38 2.37 -4.31
CA LEU A 83 -1.21 3.17 -3.90
C LEU A 83 0.12 2.48 -4.29
N LEU A 84 0.23 1.18 -4.04
CA LEU A 84 1.40 0.38 -4.43
C LEU A 84 1.59 0.35 -5.95
N THR A 85 0.51 0.22 -6.71
CA THR A 85 0.54 0.21 -8.18
C THR A 85 1.04 1.56 -8.70
N SER A 86 0.52 2.67 -8.17
CA SER A 86 0.95 4.02 -8.53
C SER A 86 2.44 4.22 -8.27
N TRP A 87 2.92 3.83 -7.09
CA TRP A 87 4.34 3.94 -6.77
C TRP A 87 5.21 3.04 -7.66
N LYS A 88 4.83 1.77 -7.83
CA LYS A 88 5.63 0.76 -8.53
C LYS A 88 5.75 1.03 -10.04
N TYR A 89 4.66 1.44 -10.68
CA TYR A 89 4.60 1.54 -12.14
C TYR A 89 4.57 2.98 -12.67
N HIS A 90 4.16 3.95 -11.85
CA HIS A 90 4.12 5.36 -12.24
C HIS A 90 5.14 6.22 -11.51
N GLY A 91 5.87 5.65 -10.53
CA GLY A 91 6.92 6.35 -9.80
C GLY A 91 6.39 7.48 -8.90
N ASP A 92 5.09 7.45 -8.56
CA ASP A 92 4.44 8.48 -7.78
C ASP A 92 4.89 8.43 -6.31
N ARG A 93 5.77 9.37 -5.93
CA ARG A 93 6.35 9.43 -4.58
C ARG A 93 5.41 10.01 -3.54
N SER A 94 4.24 10.56 -3.91
CA SER A 94 3.34 11.15 -2.92
C SER A 94 2.79 10.12 -1.93
N VAL A 95 2.85 8.82 -2.26
CA VAL A 95 2.36 7.73 -1.39
C VAL A 95 3.38 7.25 -0.36
N GLU A 96 4.63 7.71 -0.41
CA GLU A 96 5.69 7.26 0.51
C GLU A 96 5.31 7.46 1.99
N ALA A 97 4.58 8.53 2.30
CA ALA A 97 4.10 8.81 3.66
C ALA A 97 3.18 7.69 4.18
N VAL A 98 2.36 7.10 3.30
CA VAL A 98 1.47 5.98 3.63
C VAL A 98 2.30 4.74 3.96
N PHE A 99 3.31 4.44 3.14
CA PHE A 99 4.17 3.26 3.36
C PHE A 99 4.95 3.41 4.65
N LYS A 100 5.55 4.57 4.92
CA LYS A 100 6.23 4.86 6.19
C LYS A 100 5.30 4.72 7.40
N LYS A 101 4.05 5.18 7.29
CA LYS A 101 3.04 4.99 8.35
C LYS A 101 2.61 3.52 8.50
N SER A 102 2.69 2.72 7.43
CA SER A 102 2.34 1.29 7.43
C SER A 102 3.47 0.38 7.93
N LEU A 103 4.69 0.89 8.07
CA LEU A 103 5.84 0.17 8.63
C LEU A 103 5.90 0.24 10.17
N ARG A 104 5.07 1.10 10.79
CA ARG A 104 5.03 1.33 12.24
C ARG A 104 3.99 0.45 12.92
#